data_AF-A0A838SRI0-F1
#
_entry.id   AF-A0A838SRI0-F1
#
_cell.length_a   1.000
_cell.length_b   1.000
_cell.length_c   1.000
_cell.angle_alpha   90.00
_cell.angle_beta   90.00
_cell.angle_gamma   90.00
#
_symmetry.space_group_name_H-M   'P 1'
#
loop_
_entity.id
_entity.type
_entity.pdbx_description
1 polymer ?
#
loop_
_entity_poly.entity_id
_entity_poly.type
_entity_poly.pdbx_seq_one_letter_code
_entity_poly.pdbx_strand_id
1 'polypeptide(L)'
;SDLRAALIAAEAAIAAPTPGRSADWTTRVHTALLGLRTAFSEHVVTAEGPDGLFAQLEVRAPRLARACQRLGDEHATIAEALTEAERALGGLPDEVREAVLSVLALLARHRQRGADLMYEAYAVDIGGED
;
A
#
# COMPACT_ATOMS: atom_id res chain seq x y z
N SER A 1 -4.97 -3.71 10.86
CA SER A 1 -4.37 -2.41 11.24
C SER A 1 -4.63 -1.42 10.12
N ASP A 2 -4.87 -0.14 10.39
CA ASP A 2 -5.08 0.84 9.31
C ASP A 2 -3.81 1.02 8.45
N LEU A 3 -3.96 1.02 7.12
CA LEU A 3 -2.85 1.08 6.16
C LEU A 3 -2.05 2.39 6.31
N ARG A 4 -2.72 3.51 6.58
CA ARG A 4 -2.02 4.79 6.80
C ARG A 4 -1.19 4.75 8.09
N ALA A 5 -1.74 4.21 9.18
CA ALA A 5 -0.98 4.04 10.41
C ALA A 5 0.28 3.15 10.20
N ALA A 6 0.15 2.07 9.42
CA ALA A 6 1.27 1.19 9.11
C ALA A 6 2.35 1.87 8.25
N LEU A 7 1.97 2.71 7.28
CA LEU A 7 2.90 3.54 6.50
C LEU A 7 3.72 4.48 7.40
N ILE A 8 3.07 5.15 8.34
CA ILE A 8 3.74 6.05 9.30
C ILE A 8 4.72 5.27 10.17
N ALA A 9 4.32 4.09 10.65
CA ALA A 9 5.19 3.24 11.46
C ALA A 9 6.44 2.77 10.69
N ALA A 10 6.29 2.41 9.41
CA ALA A 10 7.40 2.00 8.55
C ALA A 10 8.38 3.16 8.28
N GLU A 11 7.86 4.34 7.93
CA GLU A 11 8.68 5.56 7.75
C GLU A 11 9.46 5.90 9.03
N ALA A 12 8.77 5.94 10.17
CA ALA A 12 9.38 6.23 11.47
C ALA A 12 10.39 5.16 11.91
N ALA A 13 10.31 3.93 11.40
CA ALA A 13 11.29 2.89 11.66
C ALA A 13 12.59 3.12 10.89
N ILE A 14 12.50 3.41 9.60
CA ILE A 14 13.69 3.61 8.75
C ILE A 14 14.40 4.94 9.01
N ALA A 15 13.67 5.96 9.50
CA ALA A 15 14.22 7.24 9.91
C ALA A 15 15.01 7.18 11.24
N ALA A 16 14.91 6.08 12.00
CA ALA A 16 15.60 5.94 13.28
C ALA A 16 17.15 5.83 13.10
N PRO A 17 17.94 6.34 14.05
CA PRO A 17 19.40 6.31 13.95
C PRO A 17 19.97 4.91 14.20
N THR A 18 20.86 4.48 13.28
CA THR A 18 21.50 3.16 13.25
C THR A 18 22.80 3.01 14.07
N PRO A 19 23.71 4.02 14.16
CA PRO A 19 25.04 3.81 14.77
C PRO A 19 24.98 3.23 16.19
N GLY A 20 25.74 2.15 16.43
CA GLY A 20 25.80 1.45 17.71
C GLY A 20 24.56 0.63 18.07
N ARG A 21 23.54 0.55 17.20
CA ARG A 21 22.25 -0.14 17.45
C ARG A 21 21.69 -0.85 16.21
N SER A 22 22.55 -1.36 15.33
CA SER A 22 22.12 -1.92 14.05
C SER A 22 21.13 -3.09 14.20
N ALA A 23 21.33 -3.99 15.17
CA ALA A 23 20.43 -5.12 15.40
C ALA A 23 19.02 -4.68 15.89
N ASP A 24 18.96 -3.73 16.83
CA ASP A 24 17.71 -3.17 17.32
C ASP A 24 16.97 -2.40 16.22
N TRP A 25 17.73 -1.65 15.41
CA TRP A 25 17.20 -0.92 14.25
C TRP A 25 16.59 -1.89 13.23
N THR A 26 17.32 -2.94 12.82
CA THR A 26 16.83 -3.96 11.89
C THR A 26 15.58 -4.65 12.44
N THR A 27 15.56 -5.00 13.73
CA THR A 27 14.39 -5.61 14.39
C THR A 27 13.17 -4.68 14.31
N ARG A 28 13.35 -3.38 14.60
CA ARG A 28 12.28 -2.38 14.51
C ARG A 28 11.73 -2.24 13.08
N VAL A 29 12.61 -2.17 12.08
CA VAL A 29 12.21 -2.08 10.66
C VAL A 29 11.46 -3.34 10.24
N HIS A 30 11.96 -4.52 10.62
CA HIS A 30 11.29 -5.79 10.34
C HIS A 30 9.88 -5.85 10.94
N THR A 31 9.70 -5.46 12.21
CA THR A 31 8.38 -5.39 12.84
C THR A 31 7.44 -4.43 12.12
N ALA A 32 7.94 -3.26 11.70
CA ALA A 32 7.13 -2.29 10.97
C ALA A 32 6.73 -2.80 9.57
N LEU A 33 7.64 -3.48 8.86
CA LEU A 33 7.36 -4.11 7.57
C LEU A 33 6.33 -5.24 7.67
N LEU A 34 6.39 -6.07 8.72
CA LEU A 34 5.35 -7.07 8.98
C LEU A 34 3.99 -6.42 9.17
N GLY A 35 3.92 -5.37 10.00
CA GLY A 35 2.68 -4.61 10.21
C GLY A 35 2.14 -3.98 8.92
N LEU A 36 3.03 -3.44 8.07
CA LEU A 36 2.66 -2.89 6.76
C LEU A 36 2.13 -3.94 5.81
N ARG A 37 2.77 -5.11 5.72
CA ARG A 37 2.29 -6.22 4.89
C ARG A 37 0.94 -6.73 5.33
N THR A 38 0.73 -6.92 6.64
CA THR A 38 -0.60 -7.32 7.16
C THR A 38 -1.67 -6.29 6.78
N ALA A 39 -1.43 -5.00 7.03
CA ALA A 39 -2.39 -3.95 6.69
C ALA A 39 -2.65 -3.85 5.18
N PHE A 40 -1.62 -4.05 4.36
CA PHE A 40 -1.73 -4.06 2.91
C PHE A 40 -2.55 -5.26 2.41
N SER A 41 -2.33 -6.46 2.95
CA SER A 41 -3.13 -7.63 2.60
C SER A 41 -4.60 -7.46 2.98
N GLU A 42 -4.90 -6.89 4.15
CA GLU A 42 -6.27 -6.54 4.56
C GLU A 42 -6.92 -5.54 3.58
N HIS A 43 -6.16 -4.54 3.13
CA HIS A 43 -6.59 -3.58 2.12
C HIS A 43 -6.91 -4.26 0.78
N VAL A 44 -6.04 -5.14 0.28
CA VAL A 44 -6.27 -5.89 -0.97
C VAL A 44 -7.53 -6.75 -0.88
N VAL A 45 -7.73 -7.47 0.21
CA VAL A 45 -8.96 -8.29 0.42
C VAL A 45 -10.21 -7.42 0.39
N THR A 46 -10.17 -6.24 1.01
CA THR A 46 -11.30 -5.30 1.02
C THR A 46 -11.58 -4.72 -0.37
N ALA A 47 -10.55 -4.50 -1.18
CA ALA A 47 -10.67 -3.94 -2.51
C ALA A 47 -11.11 -4.98 -3.56
N GLU A 48 -10.45 -6.15 -3.58
CA GLU A 48 -10.55 -7.16 -4.66
C GLU A 48 -11.36 -8.40 -4.30
N GLY A 49 -11.78 -8.56 -3.03
CA GLY A 49 -12.57 -9.72 -2.63
C GLY A 49 -13.84 -9.90 -3.48
N PRO A 50 -14.49 -11.08 -3.44
CA PRO A 50 -15.71 -11.34 -4.22
C PRO A 50 -16.83 -10.31 -4.00
N ASP A 51 -16.94 -9.80 -2.77
CA ASP A 51 -17.85 -8.72 -2.37
C ASP A 51 -17.10 -7.38 -2.14
N GLY A 52 -15.87 -7.30 -2.63
CA GLY A 52 -14.98 -6.16 -2.47
C GLY A 52 -15.40 -4.95 -3.31
N LEU A 53 -14.75 -3.82 -3.07
CA LEU A 53 -15.05 -2.55 -3.73
C LEU A 53 -15.02 -2.67 -5.27
N PHE A 54 -14.04 -3.36 -5.84
CA PHE A 54 -13.89 -3.45 -7.29
C PHE A 54 -15.04 -4.23 -7.94
N ALA A 55 -15.49 -5.33 -7.33
CA ALA A 55 -16.65 -6.08 -7.79
C ALA A 55 -17.93 -5.23 -7.74
N GLN A 56 -18.12 -4.45 -6.68
CA GLN A 56 -19.25 -3.53 -6.55
C GLN A 56 -19.22 -2.42 -7.61
N LEU A 57 -18.04 -1.84 -7.87
CA LEU A 57 -17.86 -0.80 -8.89
C LEU A 57 -18.02 -1.32 -10.31
N GLU A 58 -17.65 -2.57 -10.59
CA GLU A 58 -17.87 -3.19 -11.90
C GLU A 58 -19.36 -3.28 -12.24
N VAL A 59 -20.21 -3.55 -11.25
CA VAL A 59 -21.67 -3.58 -11.42
C VAL A 59 -22.27 -2.17 -11.50
N ARG A 60 -21.89 -1.27 -10.58
CA ARG A 60 -22.52 0.05 -10.44
C ARG A 60 -21.98 1.12 -11.37
N ALA A 61 -20.71 1.00 -11.76
CA ALA A 61 -20.03 1.98 -12.61
C ALA A 61 -19.06 1.28 -13.59
N PRO A 62 -19.57 0.50 -14.58
CA PRO A 62 -18.74 -0.30 -15.50
C PRO A 62 -17.65 0.49 -16.24
N ARG A 63 -17.86 1.79 -16.47
CA ARG A 63 -16.86 2.71 -17.04
C ARG A 63 -15.54 2.76 -16.26
N LEU A 64 -15.57 2.42 -14.96
CA LEU A 64 -14.42 2.41 -14.06
C LEU A 64 -13.62 1.10 -14.09
N ALA A 65 -14.07 0.06 -14.82
CA ALA A 65 -13.44 -1.26 -14.75
C ALA A 65 -11.94 -1.24 -15.10
N ARG A 66 -11.54 -0.41 -16.07
CA ARG A 66 -10.11 -0.21 -16.42
C ARG A 66 -9.30 0.42 -15.30
N ALA A 67 -9.89 1.32 -14.52
CA ALA A 67 -9.23 1.92 -13.38
C ALA A 67 -9.09 0.91 -12.23
N CYS A 68 -10.12 0.10 -11.97
CA CYS A 68 -10.05 -1.01 -11.01
C CYS A 68 -8.97 -2.03 -11.39
N GLN A 69 -8.92 -2.46 -12.65
CA GLN A 69 -7.88 -3.37 -13.16
C GLN A 69 -6.47 -2.83 -12.90
N ARG A 70 -6.21 -1.57 -13.26
CA ARG A 70 -4.92 -0.93 -13.02
C ARG A 70 -4.55 -0.87 -11.53
N LEU A 71 -5.50 -0.59 -10.64
CA LEU A 71 -5.24 -0.61 -9.20
C LEU A 71 -4.92 -2.01 -8.69
N GLY A 72 -5.53 -3.06 -9.27
CA GLY A 72 -5.17 -4.45 -8.97
C GLY A 72 -3.75 -4.83 -9.42
N ASP A 73 -3.34 -4.40 -10.62
CA ASP A 73 -1.97 -4.59 -11.09
C ASP A 73 -0.96 -3.85 -10.18
N GLU A 74 -1.32 -2.66 -9.69
CA GLU A 74 -0.54 -1.93 -8.69
C GLU A 74 -0.44 -2.69 -7.37
N HIS A 75 -1.47 -3.42 -6.95
CA HIS A 75 -1.40 -4.22 -5.73
C HIS A 75 -0.34 -5.34 -5.85
N ALA A 76 -0.27 -6.03 -6.98
CA ALA A 76 0.76 -7.03 -7.25
C ALA A 76 2.17 -6.40 -7.20
N THR A 77 2.34 -5.23 -7.84
CA THR A 77 3.61 -4.48 -7.82
C THR A 77 4.04 -4.09 -6.40
N ILE A 78 3.10 -3.66 -5.56
CA ILE A 78 3.37 -3.30 -4.16
C ILE A 78 3.72 -4.55 -3.33
N ALA A 79 3.04 -5.67 -3.55
CA ALA A 79 3.33 -6.92 -2.86
C ALA A 79 4.77 -7.39 -3.16
N GLU A 80 5.20 -7.31 -4.43
CA GLU A 80 6.57 -7.62 -4.83
C GLU A 80 7.59 -6.69 -4.18
N ALA A 81 7.32 -5.37 -4.17
CA ALA A 81 8.19 -4.40 -3.52
C ALA A 81 8.31 -4.63 -2.00
N LEU A 82 7.23 -5.06 -1.33
CA LEU A 82 7.24 -5.47 0.08
C LEU A 82 8.13 -6.69 0.30
N THR A 83 8.06 -7.69 -0.57
CA THR A 83 8.96 -8.86 -0.52
C THR A 83 10.41 -8.46 -0.71
N GLU A 84 10.70 -7.52 -1.61
CA GLU A 84 12.07 -7.05 -1.82
C GLU A 84 12.60 -6.26 -0.62
N ALA A 85 11.76 -5.42 0.00
CA ALA A 85 12.12 -4.72 1.24
C ALA A 85 12.41 -5.68 2.40
N GLU A 86 11.72 -6.82 2.49
CA GLU A 86 12.06 -7.86 3.47
C GLU A 86 13.41 -8.52 3.19
N ARG A 87 13.72 -8.81 1.93
CA ARG A 87 15.01 -9.41 1.55
C ARG A 87 16.17 -8.47 1.85
N ALA A 88 15.96 -7.16 1.66
CA ALA A 88 16.96 -6.13 1.94
C ALA A 88 17.37 -6.09 3.42
N LEU A 89 16.55 -6.59 4.37
CA LEU A 89 16.85 -6.55 5.83
C LEU A 89 18.18 -7.22 6.23
N GLY A 90 18.71 -8.12 5.39
CA GLY A 90 20.04 -8.72 5.58
C GLY A 90 21.21 -7.90 5.06
N GLY A 91 20.93 -6.78 4.36
CA GLY A 91 21.91 -5.91 3.72
C GLY A 91 22.33 -4.71 4.55
N LEU A 92 22.88 -3.70 3.86
CA LEU A 92 23.31 -2.46 4.50
C LEU A 92 22.09 -1.59 4.88
N PRO A 93 22.17 -0.78 5.96
CA PRO A 93 21.06 0.07 6.39
C PRO A 93 20.50 0.98 5.28
N ASP A 94 21.35 1.49 4.39
CA ASP A 94 20.92 2.35 3.30
C ASP A 94 20.16 1.57 2.21
N GLU A 95 20.55 0.32 1.92
CA GLU A 95 19.81 -0.56 1.00
C GLU A 95 18.41 -0.87 1.53
N VAL A 96 18.30 -1.15 2.83
CA VAL A 96 17.02 -1.34 3.52
C VAL A 96 16.16 -0.08 3.42
N ARG A 97 16.75 1.10 3.66
CA ARG A 97 16.01 2.38 3.55
C ARG A 97 15.46 2.59 2.16
N GLU A 98 16.28 2.43 1.13
CA GLU A 98 15.85 2.61 -0.27
C GLU A 98 14.73 1.64 -0.65
N ALA A 99 14.81 0.38 -0.24
CA ALA A 99 13.77 -0.60 -0.51
C ALA A 99 12.44 -0.23 0.19
N VAL A 100 12.49 0.18 1.47
CA VAL A 100 11.28 0.61 2.19
C VAL A 100 10.72 1.92 1.63
N LEU A 101 11.57 2.91 1.30
CA LEU A 101 11.13 4.16 0.68
C LEU A 101 10.43 3.92 -0.66
N SER A 102 10.91 2.95 -1.44
CA SER A 102 10.27 2.53 -2.69
C SER A 102 8.86 2.01 -2.46
N VAL A 103 8.65 1.16 -1.43
CA VAL A 103 7.33 0.70 -1.00
C VAL A 103 6.43 1.87 -0.59
N LEU A 104 6.93 2.79 0.24
CA LEU A 104 6.17 3.95 0.71
C LEU A 104 5.72 4.83 -0.47
N ALA A 105 6.59 5.05 -1.46
CA ALA A 105 6.29 5.85 -2.64
C ALA A 105 5.23 5.18 -3.54
N LEU A 106 5.30 3.86 -3.73
CA LEU A 106 4.29 3.10 -4.47
C LEU A 106 2.92 3.18 -3.78
N LEU A 107 2.88 2.95 -2.47
CA LEU A 107 1.64 3.02 -1.69
C LEU A 107 1.04 4.43 -1.66
N ALA A 108 1.86 5.48 -1.59
CA ALA A 108 1.38 6.86 -1.66
C ALA A 108 0.68 7.15 -2.99
N ARG A 109 1.29 6.74 -4.11
CA ARG A 109 0.70 6.89 -5.45
C ARG A 109 -0.57 6.06 -5.63
N HIS A 110 -0.54 4.81 -5.19
CA HIS A 110 -1.70 3.91 -5.24
C HIS A 110 -2.89 4.49 -4.47
N ARG A 111 -2.66 4.96 -3.24
CA ARG A 111 -3.72 5.57 -2.41
C ARG A 111 -4.29 6.84 -3.02
N GLN A 112 -3.45 7.65 -3.66
CA GLN A 112 -3.92 8.83 -4.39
C GLN A 112 -4.86 8.44 -5.54
N ARG A 113 -4.48 7.45 -6.36
CA ARG A 113 -5.33 6.97 -7.45
C ARG A 113 -6.59 6.26 -6.96
N GLY A 114 -6.52 5.56 -5.83
CA GLY A 114 -7.69 5.01 -5.16
C GLY A 114 -8.66 6.09 -4.70
N ALA A 115 -8.15 7.22 -4.19
CA ALA A 115 -8.99 8.37 -3.83
C ALA A 115 -9.65 9.01 -5.06
N ASP A 116 -8.91 9.15 -6.17
CA ASP A 116 -9.47 9.63 -7.45
C ASP A 116 -10.59 8.71 -7.95
N LEU A 117 -10.40 7.40 -7.88
CA LEU A 117 -11.42 6.41 -8.25
C LEU A 117 -12.70 6.57 -7.42
N MET A 118 -12.55 6.72 -6.10
CA MET A 118 -13.70 6.92 -5.20
C MET A 118 -14.43 8.23 -5.49
N TYR A 119 -13.69 9.30 -5.75
CA TYR A 119 -14.29 10.56 -6.17
C TYR A 119 -15.07 10.40 -7.47
N GLU A 120 -14.50 9.75 -8.48
CA GLU A 120 -15.14 9.52 -9.77
C GLU A 120 -16.39 8.63 -9.67
N ALA A 121 -16.38 7.65 -8.76
CA ALA A 121 -17.53 6.81 -8.48
C ALA A 121 -18.70 7.63 -7.91
N TYR A 122 -18.46 8.47 -6.90
CA TYR A 122 -19.52 9.23 -6.22
C TYR A 122 -19.95 10.51 -6.94
N ALA A 123 -19.02 11.25 -7.55
CA ALA A 123 -19.33 12.52 -8.21
C ALA A 123 -20.28 12.35 -9.41
N VAL A 124 -20.23 11.19 -10.08
CA VAL A 124 -21.08 10.88 -11.23
C VAL A 124 -22.40 10.23 -10.80
N ASP A 125 -22.43 9.46 -9.70
CA ASP A 125 -23.68 8.91 -9.13
C ASP A 125 -24.63 10.05 -8.71
N ILE A 126 -24.09 11.14 -8.16
CA ILE A 126 -24.86 12.34 -7.76
C ILE A 126 -25.26 13.22 -8.98
N GLY A 127 -24.55 13.11 -10.10
CA GLY A 127 -24.79 13.95 -11.29
C GLY A 127 -25.73 13.33 -12.33
N GLY A 128 -26.22 12.09 -12.10
CA GLY A 128 -27.04 11.34 -13.05
C GLY A 128 -28.52 11.18 -12.65
N GLU A 129 -28.95 11.80 -11.55
CA GLU A 129 -30.33 11.69 -11.02
C GLU A 129 -31.29 12.80 -11.54
N ASP A 130 -30.94 13.56 -12.58
CA ASP A 130 -31.80 14.59 -13.21
C ASP A 130 -32.43 14.14 -14.55
#